data_AF-A0A0N8TU20-F1
#
_entry.id   AF-A0A0N8TU20-F1
#
_cell.length_a   1.000
_cell.length_b   1.000
_cell.length_c   1.000
_cell.angle_alpha   90.00
_cell.angle_beta   90.00
_cell.angle_gamma   90.00
#
_symmetry.space_group_name_H-M   'P 1'
#
loop_
_entity.id
_entity.type
_entity.pdbx_description
1 polymer ?
#
loop_
_entity_poly.entity_id
_entity_poly.type
_entity_poly.pdbx_seq_one_letter_code
_entity_poly.pdbx_strand_id
1 'polypeptide(L)'
;MQRFYKHSFLVLGLLGSAAFIWDGLYIGMFANDDVLATYPWGTELGWSYESKSNYMVKGFILGFLFWLPYVGIKLYEKHGT
;
A
#
# COMPACT_ATOMS: atom_id res chain seq x y z
N MET A 1 17.83 -2.24 -20.51
CA MET A 1 17.38 -2.72 -19.18
C MET A 1 16.59 -1.68 -18.39
N GLN A 2 17.00 -0.42 -18.33
CA GLN A 2 16.32 0.64 -17.54
C GLN A 2 14.83 0.83 -17.87
N ARG A 3 14.45 0.76 -19.16
CA ARG A 3 13.03 0.81 -19.57
C ARG A 3 12.21 -0.34 -18.98
N PHE A 4 12.73 -1.56 -18.95
CA PHE A 4 12.02 -2.71 -18.38
C PHE A 4 11.76 -2.51 -16.88
N TYR A 5 12.80 -2.19 -16.10
CA TYR A 5 12.67 -1.92 -14.67
C TYR A 5 11.64 -0.82 -14.37
N LYS A 6 11.67 0.27 -15.13
CA LYS A 6 10.71 1.37 -14.98
C LYS A 6 9.26 0.92 -15.15
N HIS A 7 8.97 0.08 -16.14
CA HIS A 7 7.62 -0.45 -16.35
C HIS A 7 7.24 -1.44 -15.26
N SER A 8 8.14 -2.35 -14.87
CA SER A 8 7.89 -3.31 -13.80
C SER A 8 7.60 -2.62 -12.47
N PHE A 9 8.36 -1.57 -12.11
CA PHE A 9 8.14 -0.81 -10.88
C PHE A 9 6.92 0.12 -10.96
N LEU A 10 6.54 0.60 -12.15
CA LEU A 10 5.27 1.30 -12.35
C LEU A 10 4.09 0.37 -12.09
N VAL A 11 4.11 -0.84 -12.66
CA VAL A 11 3.06 -1.85 -12.44
C VAL A 11 3.00 -2.27 -10.98
N LEU A 12 4.17 -2.48 -10.35
CA LEU A 12 4.26 -2.78 -8.92
C LEU A 12 3.67 -1.66 -8.06
N GLY A 13 3.98 -0.40 -8.38
CA GLY A 13 3.41 0.77 -7.71
C GLY A 13 1.88 0.80 -7.82
N LEU A 14 1.35 0.63 -9.03
CA LEU A 14 -0.09 0.64 -9.28
C LEU A 14 -0.82 -0.50 -8.56
N LEU A 15 -0.35 -1.74 -8.71
CA LEU A 15 -1.01 -2.91 -8.12
C LEU A 15 -0.85 -2.95 -6.60
N GLY A 16 0.34 -2.62 -6.08
CA GLY A 16 0.61 -2.55 -4.65
C GLY A 16 -0.23 -1.47 -3.98
N SER A 17 -0.25 -0.25 -4.54
CA SER A 17 -1.13 0.81 -4.02
C SER A 17 -2.60 0.42 -4.09
N ALA A 18 -3.06 -0.15 -5.20
CA ALA A 18 -4.44 -0.58 -5.32
C ALA A 18 -4.80 -1.59 -4.23
N ALA A 19 -3.98 -2.63 -4.00
CA ALA A 19 -4.24 -3.64 -2.99
C ALA A 19 -4.30 -3.06 -1.56
N PHE A 20 -3.28 -2.29 -1.16
CA PHE A 20 -3.16 -1.81 0.22
C PHE A 20 -4.07 -0.62 0.54
N ILE A 21 -4.29 0.29 -0.42
CA ILE A 21 -5.24 1.40 -0.23
C ILE A 21 -6.67 0.86 -0.24
N TRP A 22 -6.99 -0.08 -1.13
CA TRP A 22 -8.32 -0.69 -1.16
C TRP A 22 -8.62 -1.41 0.14
N ASP A 23 -7.70 -2.26 0.61
CA ASP A 23 -7.87 -2.98 1.87
C ASP A 23 -7.99 -2.00 3.06
N GLY A 24 -7.11 -1.00 3.14
CA GLY A 24 -7.15 0.05 4.15
C GLY A 24 -8.49 0.81 4.19
N LEU A 25 -9.00 1.20 3.01
CA LEU A 25 -10.28 1.91 2.87
C LEU A 25 -11.48 1.01 3.17
N TYR A 26 -11.50 -0.20 2.62
CA TYR A 26 -12.59 -1.15 2.78
C TYR A 26 -12.85 -1.40 4.27
N ILE A 27 -11.78 -1.61 5.01
CA ILE A 27 -11.85 -1.96 6.43
C ILE A 27 -12.10 -0.74 7.29
N GLY A 28 -11.44 0.37 6.97
CA GLY A 28 -11.66 1.64 7.67
C GLY A 28 -13.08 2.18 7.56
N MET A 29 -13.73 1.97 6.41
CA MET A 29 -15.06 2.52 6.13
C MET A 29 -16.20 1.54 6.39
N PHE A 30 -16.00 0.23 6.17
CA PHE A 30 -17.10 -0.73 6.13
C PHE A 30 -17.01 -1.85 7.18
N ALA A 31 -15.87 -2.06 7.84
CA ALA A 31 -15.78 -3.12 8.84
C ALA A 31 -16.41 -2.71 10.19
N ASN A 32 -17.20 -3.62 10.77
CA ASN A 32 -17.81 -3.43 12.07
C ASN A 32 -16.81 -3.78 13.19
N ASP A 33 -16.82 -3.03 14.30
CA ASP A 33 -15.82 -3.17 15.36
C ASP A 33 -15.88 -4.55 16.04
N ASP A 34 -17.08 -5.13 16.16
CA ASP A 34 -17.29 -6.48 16.69
C ASP A 34 -16.63 -7.58 15.82
N VAL A 35 -16.63 -7.38 14.50
CA VAL A 35 -16.00 -8.29 13.53
C VAL A 35 -14.48 -8.14 13.58
N LEU A 36 -13.98 -6.92 13.76
CA LEU A 36 -12.54 -6.65 13.85
C LEU A 36 -11.94 -7.20 15.15
N ALA A 37 -12.70 -7.19 16.24
CA ALA A 37 -12.30 -7.79 17.52
C ALA A 37 -12.13 -9.33 17.45
N THR A 38 -12.82 -10.00 16.52
CA THR A 38 -12.74 -11.45 16.33
C THR A 38 -11.56 -11.89 15.45
N TYR A 39 -10.94 -10.97 14.70
CA TYR A 39 -9.81 -11.24 13.81
C TYR A 39 -8.62 -10.33 14.14
N PRO A 40 -7.81 -10.67 15.16
CA PRO A 40 -6.73 -9.79 15.65
C PRO A 40 -5.61 -9.55 14.63
N TRP A 41 -5.46 -10.46 13.66
CA TRP A 41 -4.55 -10.35 12.52
C TRP A 41 -5.04 -9.39 11.43
N GLY A 42 -6.17 -8.70 11.64
CA GLY A 42 -6.63 -7.62 10.78
C GLY A 42 -6.52 -7.98 9.30
N THR A 43 -7.54 -8.71 8.83
CA THR A 43 -7.90 -8.89 7.40
C THR A 43 -7.02 -9.82 6.57
N GLU A 44 -7.36 -9.93 5.29
CA GLU A 44 -6.77 -10.83 4.29
C GLU A 44 -5.28 -10.57 4.02
N LEU A 45 -4.79 -9.36 4.32
CA LEU A 45 -3.37 -8.99 4.16
C LEU A 45 -2.54 -9.20 5.44
N GLY A 46 -3.19 -9.58 6.55
CA GLY A 46 -2.54 -10.18 7.73
C GLY A 46 -1.78 -9.21 8.64
N TRP A 47 -2.16 -7.94 8.72
CA TRP A 47 -1.52 -6.97 9.63
C TRP A 47 -2.40 -6.62 10.84
N SER A 48 -1.78 -6.29 11.97
CA SER A 48 -2.51 -6.10 13.23
C SER A 48 -3.54 -4.97 13.17
N TYR A 49 -4.76 -5.26 13.65
CA TYR A 49 -5.80 -4.25 13.84
C TYR A 49 -5.65 -3.57 15.22
N GLU A 50 -5.41 -2.26 15.22
CA GLU A 50 -5.36 -1.42 16.44
C GLU A 50 -6.58 -0.50 16.54
N SER A 51 -6.93 0.17 15.44
CA SER A 51 -8.13 1.00 15.30
C SER A 51 -8.41 1.26 13.82
N LYS A 52 -9.65 1.61 13.46
CA LYS A 52 -10.04 1.96 12.08
C LYS A 52 -9.14 3.03 11.45
N SER A 53 -8.91 4.12 12.15
CA SER A 53 -8.07 5.22 11.65
C SER A 53 -6.62 4.78 11.44
N ASN A 54 -6.05 4.03 12.39
CA ASN A 54 -4.69 3.49 12.27
C ASN A 54 -4.60 2.55 11.06
N TYR A 55 -5.61 1.71 10.85
CA TYR A 55 -5.69 0.77 9.74
C TYR A 55 -5.74 1.47 8.38
N MET A 56 -6.60 2.48 8.22
CA MET A 56 -6.65 3.29 7.01
C MET A 56 -5.29 3.94 6.73
N VAL A 57 -4.70 4.59 7.75
CA VAL A 57 -3.41 5.28 7.62
C VAL A 57 -2.31 4.29 7.23
N LYS A 58 -2.24 3.10 7.85
CA LYS A 58 -1.30 2.04 7.47
C LYS A 58 -1.48 1.62 6.03
N GLY A 59 -2.70 1.37 5.57
CA GLY A 59 -3.00 1.01 4.18
C GLY A 59 -2.57 2.08 3.17
N PHE A 60 -2.81 3.36 3.49
CA PHE A 60 -2.32 4.48 2.68
C PHE A 60 -0.79 4.54 2.64
N ILE A 61 -0.12 4.51 3.79
CA ILE A 61 1.34 4.56 3.88
C ILE A 61 1.96 3.41 3.09
N LEU A 62 1.50 2.18 3.33
CA LEU A 62 2.02 1.00 2.65
C LEU A 62 1.75 1.10 1.15
N GLY A 63 0.55 1.52 0.74
CA GLY A 63 0.25 1.78 -0.66
C GLY A 63 1.23 2.77 -1.31
N PHE A 64 1.58 3.87 -0.64
CA PHE A 64 2.56 4.83 -1.15
C PHE A 64 4.00 4.30 -1.18
N LEU A 65 4.39 3.42 -0.25
CA LEU A 65 5.74 2.84 -0.25
C LEU A 65 6.04 2.02 -1.50
N PHE A 66 5.03 1.41 -2.13
CA PHE A 66 5.20 0.70 -3.40
C PHE A 66 5.62 1.60 -4.57
N TRP A 67 5.47 2.92 -4.45
CA TRP A 67 5.96 3.88 -5.45
C TRP A 67 7.43 4.22 -5.30
N LEU A 68 8.07 3.93 -4.15
CA LEU A 68 9.46 4.33 -3.89
C LEU A 68 10.45 3.85 -4.97
N PRO A 69 10.39 2.60 -5.47
CA PRO A 69 11.30 2.16 -6.53
C PRO A 69 11.10 2.96 -7.83
N TYR A 70 9.86 3.25 -8.21
CA TYR A 70 9.55 4.02 -9.42
C TYR A 70 10.00 5.49 -9.29
N VAL A 71 9.73 6.11 -8.14
CA VAL A 71 10.18 7.48 -7.83
C VAL A 71 11.71 7.54 -7.80
N GLY A 72 12.38 6.56 -7.21
CA GLY A 72 13.84 6.47 -7.18
C GLY A 72 14.44 6.44 -8.58
N ILE A 73 13.87 5.67 -9.51
CA ILE A 73 14.30 5.65 -10.91
C ILE A 73 14.08 7.02 -11.57
N LYS A 74 12.95 7.67 -11.32
CA LYS A 74 12.66 9.01 -11.89
C LYS A 74 13.61 10.09 -11.37
N LEU A 75 13.98 10.04 -10.09
CA LEU A 75 14.93 10.97 -9.49
C LEU A 75 16.34 10.73 -10.03
N TYR A 76 16.74 9.47 -10.18
CA TYR A 76 18.02 9.11 -10.80
C TYR A 76 18.11 9.59 -12.25
N GLU A 77 17.05 9.42 -13.05
CA GLU A 77 16.99 9.95 -14.43
C GLU A 77 17.13 11.49 -14.50
N LYS A 78 16.70 12.21 -13.46
CA LYS A 78 16.67 13.68 -13.44
C LYS A 78 17.97 14.30 -12.92
N HIS A 79 18.66 13.64 -11.99
CA HIS A 79 19.81 14.21 -11.26
C HIS A 79 21.10 13.40 -11.41
N GLY A 80 21.04 12.20 -11.99
CA GLY A 80 22.15 11.26 -12.15
C GLY A 80 22.68 11.15 -13.58
N THR A 81 22.33 12.09 -14.47
CA THR A 81 22.95 12.30 -15.78
C THR A 81 23.77 13.57 -15.78
#